data_AF-A0A954VGY6-F1
#
_entry.id   AF-A0A954VGY6-F1
#
_cell.length_a   1.000
_cell.length_b   1.000
_cell.length_c   1.000
_cell.angle_alpha   90.00
_cell.angle_beta   90.00
_cell.angle_gamma   90.00
#
_symmetry.space_group_name_H-M   'P 1'
#
loop_
_entity.id
_entity.type
_entity.pdbx_description
1 polymer ?
#
loop_
_entity_poly.entity_id
_entity_poly.type
_entity_poly.pdbx_seq_one_letter_code
_entity_poly.pdbx_strand_id
1 'polypeptide(L)'
;MNEIIVLGKLVRFQHEILDVAVSNIRDTLWVVPTQHLFLIRQIDVVPPLMLGSNPNYSGGGSGVGYPRLSTLCFDRGHKPHNFPLNLTLLHEIGHILDEHYGALVNLPREHQATLRAIGIPAGARTHGDGEHYAIAYQQVIVGTASAAVRTAVFASRPFEGVDTIHR
;
A
#
# COMPACT_ATOMS: atom_id res chain seq x y z
N MET A 1 -7.60 22.81 0.01
CA MET A 1 -7.11 21.54 -0.56
C MET A 1 -6.02 21.89 -1.54
N ASN A 2 -4.81 21.41 -1.27
CA ASN A 2 -3.61 21.67 -2.05
C ASN A 2 -3.29 20.44 -2.90
N GLU A 3 -2.85 20.62 -4.12
CA GLU A 3 -2.71 19.53 -5.10
C GLU A 3 -1.34 19.61 -5.77
N ILE A 4 -0.67 18.46 -5.90
CA ILE A 4 0.61 18.33 -6.58
C ILE A 4 0.64 17.07 -7.44
N ILE A 5 1.57 17.00 -8.38
CA ILE A 5 1.85 15.78 -9.15
C ILE A 5 3.15 15.15 -8.68
N VAL A 6 3.12 13.87 -8.32
CA VAL A 6 4.29 13.07 -7.94
C VAL A 6 4.35 11.84 -8.83
N LEU A 7 5.40 11.71 -9.64
CA LEU A 7 5.57 10.61 -10.61
C LEU A 7 4.31 10.35 -11.47
N GLY A 8 3.68 11.43 -11.95
CA GLY A 8 2.47 11.36 -12.77
C GLY A 8 1.18 11.06 -12.00
N LYS A 9 1.22 11.02 -10.66
CA LYS A 9 0.05 10.82 -9.79
C LYS A 9 -0.36 12.11 -9.11
N LEU A 10 -1.66 12.41 -9.17
CA LEU A 10 -2.26 13.48 -8.41
C LEU A 10 -2.23 13.13 -6.93
N VAL A 11 -1.63 14.00 -6.12
CA VAL A 11 -1.62 13.90 -4.66
C VAL A 11 -2.33 15.11 -4.09
N ARG A 12 -3.37 14.87 -3.29
CA ARG A 12 -4.22 15.93 -2.70
C ARG A 12 -3.97 16.00 -1.20
N PHE A 13 -3.56 17.15 -0.73
CA PHE A 13 -3.37 17.46 0.69
C PHE A 13 -4.57 18.28 1.18
N GLN A 14 -5.26 17.82 2.21
CA GLN A 14 -6.41 18.55 2.75
C GLN A 14 -5.98 19.87 3.43
N HIS A 15 -4.86 19.84 4.15
CA HIS A 15 -4.21 21.02 4.76
C HIS A 15 -2.95 21.38 3.98
N GLU A 16 -1.81 21.56 4.65
CA GLU A 16 -0.55 21.95 4.01
C GLU A 16 0.14 20.78 3.29
N ILE A 17 0.97 21.14 2.31
CA ILE A 17 1.89 20.20 1.66
C ILE A 17 3.10 20.06 2.59
N LEU A 18 3.39 18.83 3.01
CA LEU A 18 4.53 18.52 3.86
C LEU A 18 5.67 17.96 3.02
N ASP A 19 6.85 18.60 3.01
CA ASP A 19 8.01 18.14 2.22
C ASP A 19 8.37 16.68 2.51
N VAL A 20 8.31 16.27 3.78
CA VAL A 20 8.55 14.89 4.20
C VAL A 20 7.54 13.91 3.59
N ALA A 21 6.28 14.32 3.44
CA ALA A 21 5.25 13.49 2.82
C ALA A 21 5.48 13.41 1.31
N VAL A 22 5.81 14.52 0.66
CA VAL A 22 6.13 14.55 -0.77
C VAL A 22 7.32 13.65 -1.09
N SER A 23 8.42 13.76 -0.34
CA SER A 23 9.60 12.91 -0.55
C SER A 23 9.29 11.44 -0.30
N ASN A 24 8.60 11.13 0.80
CA ASN A 24 8.26 9.76 1.17
C ASN A 24 7.29 9.11 0.15
N ILE A 25 6.28 9.85 -0.35
CA ILE A 25 5.39 9.36 -1.43
C ILE A 25 6.20 9.14 -2.71
N ARG A 26 7.02 10.11 -3.12
CA ARG A 26 7.84 10.00 -4.34
C ARG A 26 8.73 8.76 -4.29
N ASP A 27 9.46 8.58 -3.21
CA ASP A 27 10.40 7.47 -3.04
C ASP A 27 9.63 6.13 -2.98
N THR A 28 8.43 6.11 -2.40
CA THR A 28 7.54 4.94 -2.39
C THR A 28 7.02 4.59 -3.77
N LEU A 29 6.54 5.58 -4.54
CA LEU A 29 6.01 5.35 -5.88
C LEU A 29 7.11 4.93 -6.86
N TRP A 30 8.35 5.35 -6.64
CA TRP A 30 9.50 4.96 -7.46
C TRP A 30 9.77 3.44 -7.45
N VAL A 31 9.49 2.75 -6.33
CA VAL A 31 9.69 1.30 -6.22
C VAL A 31 8.47 0.48 -6.65
N VAL A 32 7.34 1.13 -6.95
CA VAL A 32 6.12 0.46 -7.40
C VAL A 32 6.22 0.21 -8.91
N PRO A 33 5.91 -1.01 -9.40
CA PRO A 33 5.85 -1.27 -10.83
C PRO A 33 4.93 -0.29 -11.56
N THR A 34 5.40 0.21 -12.70
CA THR A 34 4.68 1.24 -13.48
C THR A 34 3.27 0.77 -13.86
N GLN A 35 3.11 -0.52 -14.15
CA GLN A 35 1.82 -1.15 -14.45
C GLN A 35 0.82 -0.98 -13.30
N HIS A 36 1.27 -1.18 -12.06
CA HIS A 36 0.42 -1.04 -10.88
C HIS A 36 0.05 0.43 -10.64
N LEU A 37 0.97 1.35 -10.95
CA LEU A 37 0.68 2.77 -10.86
C LEU A 37 -0.52 3.15 -11.73
N PHE A 38 -0.75 2.54 -12.90
CA PHE A 38 -1.91 2.89 -13.74
C PHE A 38 -3.27 2.70 -13.07
N LEU A 39 -3.37 1.80 -12.08
CA LEU A 39 -4.60 1.60 -11.31
C LEU A 39 -4.78 2.64 -10.20
N ILE A 40 -3.71 3.35 -9.85
CA ILE A 40 -3.76 4.44 -8.87
C ILE A 40 -4.16 5.72 -9.60
N ARG A 41 -5.35 6.22 -9.28
CA ARG A 41 -5.94 7.42 -9.89
C ARG A 41 -5.44 8.70 -9.22
N GLN A 42 -5.46 8.72 -7.90
CA GLN A 42 -4.97 9.81 -7.04
C GLN A 42 -4.64 9.27 -5.66
N ILE A 43 -3.88 10.02 -4.89
CA ILE A 43 -3.57 9.76 -3.48
C ILE A 43 -4.08 10.92 -2.65
N ASP A 44 -4.89 10.64 -1.64
CA ASP A 44 -5.39 11.68 -0.73
C ASP A 44 -4.64 11.61 0.60
N VAL A 45 -4.00 12.71 0.99
CA VAL A 45 -3.40 12.92 2.29
C VAL A 45 -4.35 13.76 3.12
N VAL A 46 -4.92 13.13 4.13
CA VAL A 46 -5.98 13.68 4.96
C VAL A 46 -5.46 13.82 6.40
N PRO A 47 -6.04 14.74 7.21
CA PRO A 47 -5.73 14.82 8.63
C PRO A 47 -5.98 13.47 9.30
N PRO A 48 -5.47 13.25 10.53
CA PRO A 48 -5.66 12.00 11.24
C PRO A 48 -7.12 11.55 11.12
N LEU A 49 -7.33 10.45 10.38
CA LEU A 49 -8.67 10.02 10.03
C LEU A 49 -9.40 9.73 11.35
N MET A 50 -10.45 10.49 11.63
CA MET A 50 -11.47 10.06 12.59
C MET A 50 -12.28 8.91 11.96
N LEU A 51 -11.62 7.80 11.66
CA LEU A 51 -12.30 6.55 11.37
C LEU A 51 -12.69 5.95 12.73
N GLY A 52 -13.87 6.32 13.22
CA GLY A 52 -14.29 6.09 14.60
C GLY A 52 -13.67 7.07 15.61
N SER A 53 -13.52 6.63 16.86
CA SER A 53 -13.17 7.47 18.03
C SER A 53 -11.65 7.59 18.34
N ASN A 54 -10.74 7.19 17.45
CA ASN A 54 -9.29 7.30 17.71
C ASN A 54 -8.67 8.51 16.97
N PRO A 55 -8.39 9.63 17.66
CA PRO A 55 -7.78 10.81 17.05
C PRO A 55 -6.32 10.61 16.61
N ASN A 56 -5.67 9.51 17.03
CA ASN A 56 -4.27 9.20 16.72
C ASN A 56 -4.12 8.11 15.64
N TYR A 57 -5.15 7.88 14.83
CA TYR A 57 -5.09 6.86 13.80
C TYR A 57 -4.12 7.26 12.67
N SER A 58 -3.11 6.41 12.48
CA SER A 58 -1.98 6.60 11.54
C SER A 58 -1.95 5.54 10.44
N GLY A 59 -3.11 5.03 10.06
CA GLY A 59 -3.27 4.09 8.94
C GLY A 59 -3.85 4.74 7.69
N GLY A 60 -4.25 3.90 6.76
CA GLY A 60 -4.83 4.30 5.50
C GLY A 60 -6.17 3.61 5.24
N GLY A 61 -6.70 3.88 4.06
CA GLY A 61 -7.75 3.09 3.47
C GLY A 61 -7.76 3.32 1.98
N SER A 62 -8.27 2.35 1.24
CA SER A 62 -8.34 2.40 -0.21
C SER A 62 -9.75 2.03 -0.66
N GLY A 63 -10.15 2.59 -1.78
CA GLY A 63 -11.24 2.04 -2.58
C GLY A 63 -10.95 2.35 -4.03
N VAL A 64 -11.32 1.48 -4.97
CA VAL A 64 -11.36 1.69 -6.43
C VAL A 64 -10.23 2.59 -7.01
N GLY A 65 -8.98 2.41 -6.58
CA GLY A 65 -7.82 3.18 -7.08
C GLY A 65 -7.45 4.47 -6.31
N TYR A 66 -8.00 4.68 -5.12
CA TYR A 66 -7.83 5.89 -4.30
C TYR A 66 -7.21 5.58 -2.93
N PRO A 67 -5.88 5.46 -2.79
CA PRO A 67 -5.23 5.42 -1.47
C PRO A 67 -5.51 6.70 -0.69
N ARG A 68 -5.96 6.56 0.56
CA ARG A 68 -6.17 7.65 1.52
C ARG A 68 -5.24 7.41 2.69
N LEU A 69 -4.38 8.38 2.99
CA LEU A 69 -3.36 8.29 4.03
C LEU A 69 -3.60 9.36 5.08
N SER A 70 -3.59 8.95 6.35
CA SER A 70 -3.48 9.89 7.47
C SER A 70 -2.16 10.67 7.38
N THR A 71 -2.16 11.97 7.72
CA THR A 71 -0.92 12.75 7.83
C THR A 71 0.07 12.12 8.83
N LEU A 72 -0.42 11.38 9.84
CA LEU A 72 0.42 10.66 10.81
C LEU A 72 1.18 9.48 10.18
N CYS A 73 0.82 9.04 8.97
CA CYS A 73 1.63 8.08 8.21
C CYS A 73 2.99 8.65 7.81
N PHE A 74 3.16 9.98 7.87
CA PHE A 74 4.38 10.72 7.52
C PHE A 74 5.07 11.31 8.76
N ASP A 75 4.66 10.91 9.95
CA ASP A 75 5.32 11.28 11.21
C ASP A 75 6.15 10.10 11.72
N ARG A 76 7.47 10.27 11.82
CA ARG A 76 8.41 9.26 12.32
C ARG A 76 8.15 8.85 13.77
N GLY A 77 7.62 9.75 14.60
CA GLY A 77 7.25 9.44 15.98
C GLY A 77 6.04 8.52 16.09
N HIS A 78 5.10 8.62 15.13
CA HIS A 78 3.87 7.82 15.12
C HIS A 78 3.99 6.53 14.28
N LYS A 79 4.68 6.59 13.13
CA LYS A 79 4.87 5.48 12.19
C LYS A 79 6.32 5.39 11.74
N PRO A 80 7.25 5.00 12.63
CA PRO A 80 8.68 4.90 12.29
C PRO A 80 8.95 3.94 11.14
N HIS A 81 8.13 2.88 10.99
CA HIS A 81 8.28 1.89 9.93
C HIS A 81 7.87 2.39 8.53
N ASN A 82 7.22 3.56 8.40
CA ASN A 82 6.89 4.16 7.11
C ASN A 82 8.07 4.93 6.48
N PHE A 83 9.30 4.66 6.93
CA PHE A 83 10.51 5.32 6.44
C PHE A 83 11.61 4.31 6.09
N PRO A 84 12.34 4.52 4.97
CA PRO A 84 12.18 5.62 4.01
C PRO A 84 10.96 5.47 3.08
N LEU A 85 10.36 4.29 3.01
CA LEU A 85 9.20 3.99 2.17
C LEU A 85 7.91 3.92 3.01
N ASN A 86 6.83 4.49 2.50
CA ASN A 86 5.53 4.49 3.15
C ASN A 86 4.87 3.11 3.03
N LEU A 87 5.03 2.28 4.06
CA LEU A 87 4.45 0.94 4.08
C LEU A 87 2.93 0.98 4.00
N THR A 88 2.30 1.96 4.63
CA THR A 88 0.84 2.16 4.53
C THR A 88 0.40 2.37 3.09
N LEU A 89 1.06 3.24 2.32
CA LEU A 89 0.74 3.43 0.90
C LEU A 89 0.91 2.14 0.10
N LEU A 90 2.01 1.40 0.30
CA LEU A 90 2.21 0.13 -0.40
C LEU A 90 1.13 -0.91 -0.07
N HIS A 91 0.70 -0.95 1.18
CA HIS A 91 -0.40 -1.80 1.63
C HIS A 91 -1.72 -1.42 0.94
N GLU A 92 -2.05 -0.13 0.89
CA GLU A 92 -3.24 0.35 0.17
C GLU A 92 -3.20 0.06 -1.34
N ILE A 93 -2.02 0.15 -1.97
CA ILE A 93 -1.84 -0.27 -3.36
C ILE A 93 -2.11 -1.77 -3.50
N GLY A 94 -1.62 -2.58 -2.55
CA GLY A 94 -1.89 -4.02 -2.52
C GLY A 94 -3.39 -4.35 -2.46
N HIS A 95 -4.16 -3.64 -1.65
CA HIS A 95 -5.62 -3.76 -1.62
C HIS A 95 -6.28 -3.44 -2.96
N ILE A 96 -5.87 -2.34 -3.60
CA ILE A 96 -6.41 -1.94 -4.91
C ILE A 96 -6.13 -3.02 -5.97
N LEU A 97 -4.93 -3.60 -5.95
CA LEU A 97 -4.57 -4.68 -6.86
C LEU A 97 -5.39 -5.94 -6.60
N ASP A 98 -5.58 -6.32 -5.33
CA ASP A 98 -6.39 -7.48 -4.96
C ASP A 98 -7.85 -7.29 -5.38
N GLU A 99 -8.44 -6.13 -5.09
CA GLU A 99 -9.81 -5.78 -5.49
C GLU A 99 -9.97 -5.83 -7.02
N HIS A 100 -9.02 -5.27 -7.76
CA HIS A 100 -9.10 -5.18 -9.23
C HIS A 100 -8.91 -6.53 -9.92
N TYR A 101 -7.94 -7.34 -9.48
CA TYR A 101 -7.55 -8.56 -10.17
C TYR A 101 -8.06 -9.85 -9.50
N GLY A 102 -8.64 -9.75 -8.30
CA GLY A 102 -8.87 -10.91 -7.43
C GLY A 102 -7.56 -11.63 -7.13
N ALA A 103 -6.52 -10.88 -6.76
CA ALA A 103 -5.14 -11.37 -6.74
C ALA A 103 -4.97 -12.55 -5.78
N LEU A 104 -5.59 -12.53 -4.59
CA LEU A 104 -5.58 -13.63 -3.65
C LEU A 104 -6.47 -14.79 -4.10
N VAL A 105 -7.72 -14.50 -4.46
CA VAL A 105 -8.74 -15.54 -4.71
C VAL A 105 -8.43 -16.37 -5.97
N ASN A 106 -7.73 -15.78 -6.95
CA ASN A 106 -7.39 -16.45 -8.20
C ASN A 106 -6.05 -17.21 -8.15
N LEU A 107 -5.32 -17.18 -7.02
CA LEU A 107 -4.08 -17.95 -6.88
C LEU A 107 -4.36 -19.47 -6.73
N PRO A 108 -3.40 -20.33 -7.11
CA PRO A 108 -3.40 -21.74 -6.70
C PRO A 108 -3.55 -21.90 -5.17
N ARG A 109 -4.17 -22.99 -4.73
CA ARG A 109 -4.50 -23.21 -3.30
C ARG A 109 -3.26 -23.17 -2.40
N GLU A 110 -2.13 -23.69 -2.84
CA GLU A 110 -0.86 -23.65 -2.11
C GLU A 110 -0.33 -22.22 -1.92
N HIS A 111 -0.50 -21.35 -2.91
CA HIS A 111 -0.12 -19.94 -2.81
C HIS A 111 -1.10 -19.17 -1.93
N GLN A 112 -2.40 -19.45 -2.02
CA GLN A 112 -3.39 -18.90 -1.08
C GLN A 112 -3.04 -19.27 0.36
N ALA A 113 -2.72 -20.53 0.64
CA ALA A 113 -2.32 -20.98 1.97
C ALA A 113 -1.04 -20.29 2.44
N THR A 114 -0.07 -20.10 1.54
CA THR A 114 1.18 -19.37 1.83
C THR A 114 0.90 -17.92 2.26
N LEU A 115 0.03 -17.21 1.54
CA LEU A 115 -0.31 -15.82 1.88
C LEU A 115 -1.19 -15.73 3.13
N ARG A 116 -2.16 -16.64 3.30
CA ARG A 116 -3.03 -16.70 4.49
C ARG A 116 -2.27 -17.06 5.77
N ALA A 117 -1.11 -17.70 5.67
CA ALA A 117 -0.22 -17.95 6.80
C ALA A 117 0.52 -16.68 7.29
N ILE A 118 0.49 -15.58 6.53
CA ILE A 118 1.02 -14.30 6.99
C ILE A 118 0.14 -13.79 8.13
N GLY A 119 0.73 -13.71 9.32
CA GLY A 119 0.05 -13.23 10.52
C GLY A 119 -0.38 -11.78 10.36
N ILE A 120 -1.68 -11.53 10.54
CA ILE A 120 -2.20 -10.17 10.64
C ILE A 120 -2.01 -9.68 12.09
N PRO A 121 -1.39 -8.51 12.34
CA PRO A 121 -1.15 -8.03 13.69
C PRO A 121 -2.42 -7.97 14.54
N ALA A 122 -2.33 -8.46 15.78
CA ALA A 122 -3.43 -8.39 16.74
C ALA A 122 -3.80 -6.91 17.00
N GLY A 123 -5.06 -6.54 16.74
CA GLY A 123 -5.55 -5.16 16.86
C GLY A 123 -5.51 -4.34 15.57
N ALA A 124 -5.01 -4.90 14.45
CA ALA A 124 -5.28 -4.32 13.14
C ALA A 124 -6.80 -4.36 12.89
N ARG A 125 -7.38 -3.24 12.45
CA ARG A 125 -8.74 -3.27 11.88
C ARG A 125 -8.63 -3.91 10.52
N THR A 126 -8.98 -5.19 10.44
CA THR A 126 -8.84 -5.97 9.21
C THR A 126 -10.00 -5.70 8.28
N HIS A 127 -9.70 -5.45 7.01
CA HIS A 127 -10.65 -5.33 5.92
C HIS A 127 -10.81 -6.66 5.15
N GLY A 128 -10.92 -7.78 5.88
CA GLY A 128 -11.22 -9.10 5.31
C GLY A 128 -10.02 -9.83 4.70
N ASP A 129 -10.30 -10.81 3.83
CA ASP A 129 -9.28 -11.71 3.25
C ASP A 129 -8.18 -10.97 2.45
N GLY A 130 -8.47 -9.77 1.93
CA GLY A 130 -7.52 -8.98 1.12
C GLY A 130 -6.31 -8.44 1.89
N GLU A 131 -6.34 -8.44 3.23
CA GLU A 131 -5.23 -8.06 4.09
C GLU A 131 -3.97 -8.89 3.83
N HIS A 132 -4.14 -10.19 3.61
CA HIS A 132 -3.02 -11.11 3.39
C HIS A 132 -2.24 -10.75 2.13
N TYR A 133 -2.94 -10.44 1.04
CA TYR A 133 -2.30 -10.02 -0.20
C TYR A 133 -1.65 -8.65 -0.06
N ALA A 134 -2.33 -7.69 0.57
CA ALA A 134 -1.79 -6.34 0.77
C ALA A 134 -0.48 -6.34 1.59
N ILE A 135 -0.42 -7.13 2.66
CA ILE A 135 0.81 -7.32 3.46
C ILE A 135 1.90 -8.01 2.62
N ALA A 136 1.55 -9.08 1.90
CA ALA A 136 2.50 -9.80 1.05
C ALA A 136 3.11 -8.91 -0.04
N TYR A 137 2.27 -8.13 -0.72
CA TYR A 137 2.67 -7.16 -1.73
C TYR A 137 3.67 -6.16 -1.15
N GLN A 138 3.33 -5.54 -0.01
CA GLN A 138 4.22 -4.62 0.69
C GLN A 138 5.58 -5.27 0.99
N GLN A 139 5.60 -6.49 1.56
CA GLN A 139 6.84 -7.22 1.86
C GLN A 139 7.68 -7.53 0.63
N VAL A 140 7.04 -7.82 -0.50
CA VAL A 140 7.73 -8.11 -1.77
C VAL A 140 8.39 -6.87 -2.34
N ILE A 141 7.66 -5.75 -2.40
CA ILE A 141 8.15 -4.47 -2.91
C ILE A 141 9.32 -3.96 -2.06
N VAL A 142 9.21 -3.99 -0.73
CA VAL A 142 10.31 -3.56 0.17
C VAL A 142 11.40 -4.62 0.38
N GLY A 143 11.21 -5.80 -0.20
CA GLY A 143 12.21 -6.86 -0.26
C GLY A 143 12.43 -7.67 1.01
N THR A 144 11.49 -7.62 1.95
CA THR A 144 11.50 -8.40 3.21
C THR A 144 10.73 -9.71 3.13
N ALA A 145 10.01 -9.97 2.02
CA ALA A 145 9.27 -11.21 1.81
C ALA A 145 10.19 -12.45 1.75
N SER A 146 9.71 -13.55 2.35
CA SER A 146 10.31 -14.88 2.17
C SER A 146 10.22 -15.33 0.70
N ALA A 147 11.01 -16.33 0.32
CA ALA A 147 10.99 -16.87 -1.04
C ALA A 147 9.58 -17.38 -1.43
N ALA A 148 8.90 -18.08 -0.52
CA ALA A 148 7.55 -18.61 -0.76
C ALA A 148 6.51 -17.50 -0.97
N VAL A 149 6.53 -16.46 -0.13
CA VAL A 149 5.65 -15.29 -0.28
C VAL A 149 5.91 -14.56 -1.58
N ARG A 150 7.20 -14.37 -1.94
CA ARG A 150 7.58 -13.75 -3.21
C ARG A 150 7.08 -14.52 -4.41
N THR A 151 7.27 -15.84 -4.42
CA THR A 151 6.76 -16.71 -5.50
C THR A 151 5.24 -16.61 -5.61
N ALA A 152 4.52 -16.67 -4.48
CA ALA A 152 3.06 -16.56 -4.48
C ALA A 152 2.56 -15.20 -5.02
N VAL A 153 3.20 -14.09 -4.64
CA VAL A 153 2.84 -12.77 -5.16
C VAL A 153 3.16 -12.64 -6.65
N PHE A 154 4.31 -13.12 -7.13
CA PHE A 154 4.65 -13.08 -8.56
C PHE A 154 3.80 -14.01 -9.43
N ALA A 155 3.21 -15.05 -8.84
CA ALA A 155 2.24 -15.90 -9.52
C ALA A 155 0.85 -15.25 -9.65
N SER A 156 0.61 -14.08 -9.06
CA SER A 156 -0.68 -13.40 -9.11
C SER A 156 -0.83 -12.52 -10.36
N ARG A 157 -2.06 -12.35 -10.81
CA ARG A 157 -2.42 -11.57 -12.01
C ARG A 157 -1.80 -10.17 -12.11
N PRO A 158 -1.71 -9.36 -11.02
CA PRO A 158 -1.05 -8.06 -11.09
C PRO A 158 0.37 -8.10 -11.66
N PHE A 159 1.09 -9.21 -11.49
CA PHE A 159 2.47 -9.39 -11.94
C PHE A 159 2.60 -10.03 -13.33
N GLU A 160 1.49 -10.35 -14.01
CA GLU A 160 1.53 -10.80 -15.40
C GLU A 160 2.10 -9.68 -16.30
N GLY A 161 3.28 -9.90 -16.89
CA GLY A 161 3.95 -8.91 -17.73
C GLY A 161 4.62 -7.75 -16.97
N VAL A 162 4.88 -7.92 -15.67
CA VAL A 162 5.69 -6.98 -14.87
C VAL A 162 7.15 -7.42 -14.93
N ASP A 163 7.92 -6.79 -15.83
CA ASP A 163 9.30 -7.20 -16.12
C ASP A 163 10.33 -6.77 -15.06
N THR A 164 10.00 -5.81 -14.19
CA THR A 164 10.95 -5.28 -13.20
C THR A 164 10.28 -4.80 -11.90
N ILE A 165 10.80 -5.28 -10.77
CA ILE A 165 10.72 -4.54 -9.50
C ILE A 165 12.07 -3.83 -9.34
N HIS A 166 12.03 -2.51 -9.35
CA HIS A 166 13.20 -1.69 -9.09
C HIS A 166 13.64 -1.90 -7.63
N ARG A 167 14.81 -2.50 -7.43
CA ARG A 167 15.51 -2.56 -6.14
C ARG A 167 16.77 -1.72 -6.22
#